data_AF-A0A1D2AFT1-F1
#
_entry.id   AF-A0A1D2AFT1-F1
#
_cell.length_a   1.000
_cell.length_b   1.000
_cell.length_c   1.000
_cell.angle_alpha   90.00
_cell.angle_beta   90.00
_cell.angle_gamma   90.00
#
_symmetry.space_group_name_H-M   'P 1'
#
loop_
_entity.id
_entity.type
_entity.pdbx_description
1 polymer ?
#
loop_
_entity_poly.entity_id
_entity_poly.type
_entity_poly.pdbx_seq_one_letter_code
_entity_poly.pdbx_strand_id
1 'polypeptide(L)'
;IIYRGHTASRCHSSYNSHFPTPQSCSMAPERIAFVLIDGLGDVNEAGLGGRTPLQAAHTPFLDAIAAAGLNGLMDPVAPGLACGSDTAHLSLLGHDPRACYRGRGAFESLGAGLLMDPGDIAFKANFATLDPASGIVLRRRADRRFEAEGPVLCAALDGLPIPGFPELGLRVRYATEHRAGVVIAGPGLTDAITGTDPLRDGLPLLDPAPVEEERGGYGEQGNGAADGSGVEAGGGQGTDAEGNMGGPPGDEPAGPRKERPPPSARSAACYSAAATRAASDAMRAALARHPINAERVSRGLPPANVVLLRGCGARLALPAFPARHGLRGGVAAPTRIIRGLALTLGMAALDVPGGTGDYHTALHAKAQAVAAALSAHRLDLGFLHVKAVDDAGHDGSAAHKAALLGAVDAMVGQLLARLARARLDSGEEGGVGEYTIVVTGDHSTPVATMDHSCEPVPVAIAHLRHVVQRLGGAKALLDIPLEPITLPPVPGEEGGEESASPTLPASLEPRLQAQPQKPPSSPHQEMGKPSSAQTFGDSVSSFDESAAGAGGLGRFPGSQLMPLIKHFAGWGPSPQDTARARRREE
;
A
#
# COMPACT_ATOMS: atom_id res chain seq x y z
N ILE A 1 -39.37 2.53 -24.57
CA ILE A 1 -40.62 1.95 -25.10
C ILE A 1 -41.10 0.92 -24.09
N ILE A 2 -42.29 1.18 -23.55
CA ILE A 2 -42.97 0.42 -22.50
C ILE A 2 -43.43 -0.92 -23.07
N TYR A 3 -43.26 -2.02 -22.32
CA TYR A 3 -44.23 -3.13 -22.41
C TYR A 3 -44.67 -3.53 -21.00
N ARG A 4 -45.95 -3.23 -20.75
CA ARG A 4 -46.73 -3.69 -19.60
C ARG A 4 -47.31 -5.07 -19.89
N GLY A 5 -47.35 -5.88 -18.85
CA GLY A 5 -48.47 -6.75 -18.51
C GLY A 5 -48.40 -8.15 -19.09
N HIS A 6 -48.49 -9.15 -18.21
CA HIS A 6 -49.65 -10.04 -18.14
C HIS A 6 -49.75 -10.62 -16.72
N THR A 7 -50.90 -10.38 -16.10
CA THR A 7 -51.38 -11.00 -14.87
C THR A 7 -52.02 -12.34 -15.18
N ALA A 8 -51.62 -13.42 -14.48
CA ALA A 8 -52.40 -14.64 -14.30
C ALA A 8 -51.84 -15.34 -13.03
N SER A 9 -52.55 -15.28 -11.92
CA SER A 9 -53.61 -16.19 -11.47
C SER A 9 -53.04 -17.13 -10.39
N ARG A 10 -53.77 -17.17 -9.27
CA ARG A 10 -53.41 -17.91 -8.07
C ARG A 10 -53.53 -19.41 -8.34
N CYS A 11 -52.44 -20.15 -8.17
CA CYS A 11 -52.49 -21.56 -7.84
C CYS A 11 -51.98 -21.74 -6.41
N HIS A 12 -52.92 -21.97 -5.49
CA HIS A 12 -52.63 -22.55 -4.19
C HIS A 12 -52.24 -24.01 -4.39
N SER A 13 -50.98 -24.35 -4.14
CA SER A 13 -50.57 -25.71 -3.85
C SER A 13 -49.85 -25.69 -2.51
N SER A 14 -50.54 -26.21 -1.50
CA SER A 14 -50.06 -26.47 -0.16
C SER A 14 -49.03 -27.60 -0.18
N TYR A 15 -47.75 -27.26 -0.33
CA TYR A 15 -46.65 -28.13 0.09
C TYR A 15 -46.16 -27.67 1.46
N ASN A 16 -46.70 -28.33 2.47
CA ASN A 16 -46.29 -28.20 3.86
C ASN A 16 -45.05 -29.09 4.06
N SER A 17 -43.85 -28.57 3.75
CA SER A 17 -42.59 -29.16 4.22
C SER A 17 -42.01 -28.23 5.28
N HIS A 18 -41.99 -28.71 6.51
CA HIS A 18 -41.23 -28.11 7.61
C HIS A 18 -39.74 -28.13 7.23
N PHE A 19 -39.27 -27.09 6.55
CA PHE A 19 -37.87 -26.73 6.60
C PHE A 19 -37.60 -26.18 8.00
N PRO A 20 -36.64 -26.73 8.76
CA PRO A 20 -36.17 -26.03 9.94
C PRO A 20 -35.70 -24.66 9.48
N THR A 21 -36.36 -23.61 9.97
CA THR A 21 -35.81 -22.26 9.90
C THR A 21 -34.40 -22.34 10.46
N PRO A 22 -33.36 -21.89 9.74
CA PRO A 22 -32.04 -21.79 10.33
C PRO A 22 -32.21 -20.87 11.55
N GLN A 23 -32.01 -21.44 12.73
CA GLN A 23 -31.88 -20.66 13.96
C GLN A 23 -30.87 -19.57 13.63
N SER A 24 -31.29 -18.32 13.76
CA SER A 24 -30.41 -17.16 13.65
C SER A 24 -29.45 -17.22 14.83
N CYS A 25 -28.41 -18.05 14.73
CA CYS A 25 -27.22 -17.89 15.54
C CYS A 25 -26.62 -16.54 15.10
N SER A 26 -26.88 -15.49 15.87
CA SER A 26 -26.10 -14.27 15.76
C SER A 26 -24.68 -14.62 16.22
N MET A 27 -23.88 -15.13 15.29
CA MET A 27 -22.45 -15.34 15.53
C MET A 27 -21.85 -13.98 15.84
N ALA A 28 -21.03 -13.90 16.89
CA ALA A 28 -20.27 -12.70 17.16
C ALA A 28 -19.40 -12.35 15.94
N PRO A 29 -19.16 -11.06 15.67
CA PRO A 29 -18.37 -10.65 14.51
C PRO A 29 -16.95 -11.20 14.59
N GLU A 30 -16.41 -11.59 13.43
CA GLU A 30 -15.13 -12.25 13.30
C GLU A 30 -13.98 -11.25 13.26
N ARG A 31 -12.83 -11.58 13.84
CA ARG A 31 -11.63 -10.75 13.67
C ARG A 31 -11.02 -10.97 12.30
N ILE A 32 -10.47 -9.93 11.70
CA ILE A 32 -10.03 -9.96 10.30
C ILE A 32 -8.51 -10.00 10.24
N ALA A 33 -7.96 -11.05 9.63
CA ALA A 33 -6.57 -11.11 9.21
C ALA A 33 -6.50 -10.77 7.72
N PHE A 34 -5.96 -9.59 7.41
CA PHE A 34 -5.88 -9.06 6.06
C PHE A 34 -4.44 -9.12 5.56
N VAL A 35 -4.16 -9.96 4.57
CA VAL A 35 -2.85 -10.12 3.94
C VAL A 35 -2.83 -9.33 2.64
N LEU A 36 -1.99 -8.29 2.59
CA LEU A 36 -1.73 -7.51 1.38
C LEU A 36 -0.34 -7.83 0.83
N ILE A 37 -0.29 -8.25 -0.42
CA ILE A 37 0.94 -8.52 -1.17
C ILE A 37 1.15 -7.37 -2.15
N ASP A 38 2.11 -6.47 -1.87
CA ASP A 38 2.42 -5.31 -2.71
C ASP A 38 2.86 -5.79 -4.10
N GLY A 39 2.33 -5.17 -5.16
CA GLY A 39 2.65 -5.52 -6.55
C GLY A 39 2.26 -6.94 -6.97
N LEU A 40 1.25 -7.54 -6.33
CA LEU A 40 0.84 -8.94 -6.53
C LEU A 40 0.56 -9.29 -8.00
N GLY A 41 -0.22 -8.44 -8.67
CA GLY A 41 -0.69 -8.72 -10.02
C GLY A 41 0.43 -8.65 -11.05
N ASP A 42 0.34 -9.50 -12.06
CA ASP A 42 1.27 -9.56 -13.17
C ASP A 42 0.56 -9.94 -14.48
N VAL A 43 1.34 -10.07 -15.54
CA VAL A 43 0.91 -10.57 -16.85
C VAL A 43 1.59 -11.89 -17.18
N ASN A 44 1.20 -12.50 -18.29
CA ASN A 44 1.78 -13.76 -18.72
C ASN A 44 3.24 -13.60 -19.14
N GLU A 45 4.13 -14.31 -18.48
CA GLU A 45 5.57 -14.26 -18.74
C GLU A 45 6.02 -15.44 -19.60
N ALA A 46 6.69 -15.15 -20.71
CA ALA A 46 7.21 -16.18 -21.62
C ALA A 46 8.19 -17.11 -20.90
N GLY A 47 9.03 -16.57 -20.02
CA GLY A 47 9.98 -17.32 -19.19
C GLY A 47 9.34 -18.30 -18.20
N LEU A 48 8.03 -18.16 -17.94
CA LEU A 48 7.27 -19.03 -17.03
C LEU A 48 6.30 -19.97 -17.76
N GLY A 49 6.47 -20.11 -19.08
CA GLY A 49 5.61 -20.93 -19.92
C GLY A 49 4.26 -20.28 -20.22
N GLY A 50 4.20 -18.94 -20.28
CA GLY A 50 2.98 -18.19 -20.54
C GLY A 50 2.06 -18.06 -19.33
N ARG A 51 2.60 -18.24 -18.12
CA ARG A 51 1.91 -18.06 -16.83
C ARG A 51 2.35 -16.76 -16.17
N THR A 52 1.52 -16.20 -15.29
CA THR A 52 1.96 -15.14 -14.36
C THR A 52 2.91 -15.72 -13.30
N PRO A 53 3.74 -14.90 -12.62
CA PRO A 53 4.52 -15.35 -11.46
C PRO A 53 3.66 -15.99 -10.37
N LEU A 54 2.44 -15.49 -10.14
CA LEU A 54 1.50 -16.07 -9.18
C LEU A 54 1.02 -17.47 -9.60
N GLN A 55 0.71 -17.67 -10.87
CA GLN A 55 0.37 -19.00 -11.43
C GLN A 55 1.56 -19.97 -11.48
N ALA A 56 2.79 -19.45 -11.48
CA ALA A 56 4.01 -20.26 -11.49
C ALA A 56 4.47 -20.66 -10.09
N ALA A 57 4.13 -19.86 -9.07
CA ALA A 57 4.49 -20.09 -7.69
C ALA A 57 3.76 -21.31 -7.10
N HIS A 58 4.37 -21.94 -6.10
CA HIS A 58 3.73 -23.00 -5.33
C HIS A 58 3.00 -22.37 -4.13
N THR A 59 1.67 -22.22 -4.25
CA THR A 59 0.85 -21.41 -3.33
C THR A 59 -0.33 -22.17 -2.69
N PRO A 60 -0.10 -23.33 -2.04
CA PRO A 60 -1.17 -24.17 -1.51
C PRO A 60 -2.02 -23.53 -0.40
N PHE A 61 -1.48 -22.61 0.41
CA PHE A 61 -2.28 -21.96 1.44
C PHE A 61 -3.16 -20.86 0.87
N LEU A 62 -2.67 -20.11 -0.12
CA LEU A 62 -3.47 -19.16 -0.89
C LEU A 62 -4.58 -19.89 -1.67
N ASP A 63 -4.26 -21.01 -2.32
CA ASP A 63 -5.24 -21.86 -3.02
C ASP A 63 -6.29 -22.41 -2.05
N ALA A 64 -5.89 -22.82 -0.85
CA ALA A 64 -6.83 -23.27 0.18
C ALA A 64 -7.75 -22.14 0.68
N ILE A 65 -7.27 -20.89 0.73
CA ILE A 65 -8.11 -19.72 1.05
C ILE A 65 -9.10 -19.47 -0.08
N ALA A 66 -8.65 -19.47 -1.35
CA ALA A 66 -9.52 -19.29 -2.51
C ALA A 66 -10.60 -20.38 -2.57
N ALA A 67 -10.20 -21.65 -2.41
CA ALA A 67 -11.09 -22.81 -2.45
C ALA A 67 -12.11 -22.90 -1.31
N ALA A 68 -11.96 -22.11 -0.25
CA ALA A 68 -12.83 -22.11 0.93
C ALA A 68 -13.67 -20.82 1.05
N GLY A 69 -13.53 -19.89 0.10
CA GLY A 69 -13.97 -18.51 0.21
C GLY A 69 -14.69 -17.96 -1.01
N LEU A 70 -14.90 -16.66 -1.01
CA LEU A 70 -15.38 -15.89 -2.16
C LEU A 70 -14.20 -15.19 -2.82
N ASN A 71 -14.17 -15.23 -4.14
CA ASN A 71 -13.08 -14.76 -4.97
C ASN A 71 -13.56 -13.68 -5.94
N GLY A 72 -12.65 -12.85 -6.42
CA GLY A 72 -12.95 -11.84 -7.44
C GLY A 72 -11.73 -11.04 -7.87
N LEU A 73 -11.97 -10.08 -8.75
CA LEU A 73 -10.98 -9.14 -9.25
C LEU A 73 -11.25 -7.74 -8.70
N MET A 74 -10.19 -7.04 -8.33
CA MET A 74 -10.29 -5.69 -7.81
C MET A 74 -9.48 -4.72 -8.65
N ASP A 75 -10.13 -3.65 -9.11
CA ASP A 75 -9.45 -2.47 -9.62
C ASP A 75 -9.11 -1.56 -8.42
N PRO A 76 -7.84 -1.39 -8.03
CA PRO A 76 -7.51 -0.76 -6.75
C PRO A 76 -8.14 0.62 -6.56
N VAL A 77 -8.13 1.45 -7.62
CA VAL A 77 -8.78 2.76 -7.62
C VAL A 77 -9.93 2.79 -8.62
N ALA A 78 -9.65 2.52 -9.90
CA ALA A 78 -10.63 2.49 -10.97
C ALA A 78 -10.10 1.64 -12.15
N PRO A 79 -10.99 1.06 -12.98
CA PRO A 79 -10.56 0.33 -14.17
C PRO A 79 -9.65 1.17 -15.08
N GLY A 80 -8.52 0.60 -15.47
CA GLY A 80 -7.57 1.25 -16.39
C GLY A 80 -6.67 2.32 -15.75
N LEU A 81 -6.72 2.50 -14.43
CA LEU A 81 -5.88 3.45 -13.70
C LEU A 81 -4.74 2.73 -12.98
N ALA A 82 -3.49 2.91 -13.44
CA ALA A 82 -2.31 2.58 -12.65
C ALA A 82 -2.24 3.50 -11.42
N CYS A 83 -1.77 2.99 -10.29
CA CYS A 83 -1.80 3.72 -9.04
C CYS A 83 -0.63 3.39 -8.14
N GLY A 84 -0.23 4.35 -7.30
CA GLY A 84 0.77 4.11 -6.27
C GLY A 84 0.18 3.41 -5.05
N SER A 85 1.03 2.74 -4.27
CA SER A 85 0.63 2.02 -3.05
C SER A 85 -0.13 2.91 -2.06
N ASP A 86 0.23 4.19 -1.96
CA ASP A 86 -0.48 5.18 -1.15
C ASP A 86 -1.93 5.40 -1.58
N THR A 87 -2.17 5.65 -2.86
CA THR A 87 -3.51 5.87 -3.41
C THR A 87 -4.34 4.57 -3.40
N ALA A 88 -3.71 3.43 -3.67
CA ALA A 88 -4.33 2.13 -3.57
C ALA A 88 -4.79 1.87 -2.13
N HIS A 89 -3.91 1.97 -1.13
CA HIS A 89 -4.25 1.74 0.26
C HIS A 89 -5.31 2.71 0.80
N LEU A 90 -5.32 3.98 0.38
CA LEU A 90 -6.43 4.89 0.69
C LEU A 90 -7.76 4.31 0.18
N SER A 91 -7.80 3.91 -1.09
CA SER A 91 -8.99 3.33 -1.72
C SER A 91 -9.45 2.06 -1.01
N LEU A 92 -8.53 1.11 -0.77
CA LEU A 92 -8.80 -0.14 -0.07
C LEU A 92 -9.39 0.10 1.32
N LEU A 93 -8.87 1.09 2.05
CA LEU A 93 -9.35 1.47 3.39
C LEU A 93 -10.58 2.40 3.33
N GLY A 94 -11.19 2.56 2.15
CA GLY A 94 -12.47 3.21 1.91
C GLY A 94 -12.40 4.69 1.56
N HIS A 95 -11.22 5.29 1.44
CA HIS A 95 -11.06 6.70 1.10
C HIS A 95 -10.84 6.89 -0.41
N ASP A 96 -11.64 7.69 -1.09
CA ASP A 96 -11.40 8.00 -2.51
C ASP A 96 -10.13 8.85 -2.64
N PRO A 97 -9.03 8.31 -3.21
CA PRO A 97 -7.78 9.05 -3.31
C PRO A 97 -7.94 10.29 -4.21
N ARG A 98 -8.84 10.29 -5.20
CA ARG A 98 -9.05 11.45 -6.09
C ARG A 98 -9.64 12.65 -5.35
N ALA A 99 -10.33 12.40 -4.23
CA ALA A 99 -10.94 13.44 -3.43
C ALA A 99 -10.03 13.94 -2.30
N CYS A 100 -9.13 13.09 -1.79
CA CYS A 100 -8.43 13.38 -0.55
C CYS A 100 -6.90 13.30 -0.59
N TYR A 101 -6.31 12.67 -1.60
CA TYR A 101 -4.85 12.51 -1.66
C TYR A 101 -4.16 13.85 -1.95
N ARG A 102 -3.10 14.16 -1.19
CA ARG A 102 -2.33 15.41 -1.28
C ARG A 102 -0.82 15.19 -1.40
N GLY A 103 -0.39 13.97 -1.75
CA GLY A 103 1.02 13.62 -1.93
C GLY A 103 1.60 12.68 -0.86
N ARG A 104 2.81 12.15 -1.13
CA ARG A 104 3.48 11.12 -0.33
C ARG A 104 4.18 11.63 0.93
N GLY A 105 4.57 12.91 0.95
CA GLY A 105 5.52 13.46 1.92
C GLY A 105 5.09 13.26 3.38
N ALA A 106 3.81 13.51 3.67
CA ALA A 106 3.26 13.36 5.02
C ALA A 106 3.24 11.90 5.49
N PHE A 107 2.85 10.96 4.62
CA PHE A 107 2.86 9.54 4.95
C PHE A 107 4.28 9.03 5.23
N GLU A 108 5.25 9.36 4.39
CA GLU A 108 6.64 8.95 4.63
C GLU A 108 7.20 9.50 5.94
N SER A 109 6.88 10.75 6.26
CA SER A 109 7.34 11.41 7.49
C SER A 109 6.74 10.73 8.72
N LEU A 110 5.42 10.52 8.73
CA LEU A 110 4.72 9.80 9.79
C LEU A 110 5.28 8.39 10.00
N GLY A 111 5.48 7.63 8.91
CA GLY A 111 6.04 6.29 9.00
C GLY A 111 7.50 6.22 9.40
N ALA A 112 8.26 7.30 9.22
CA ALA A 112 9.61 7.46 9.75
C ALA A 112 9.65 7.83 11.24
N GLY A 113 8.50 8.01 11.89
CA GLY A 113 8.40 8.38 13.30
C GLY A 113 8.33 9.89 13.57
N LEU A 114 8.21 10.72 12.53
CA LEU A 114 7.85 12.13 12.69
C LEU A 114 6.33 12.22 12.85
N LEU A 115 5.86 12.12 14.10
CA LEU A 115 4.44 12.30 14.40
C LEU A 115 3.99 13.70 13.96
N MET A 116 2.81 13.78 13.35
CA MET A 116 2.19 15.00 12.82
C MET A 116 0.74 15.02 13.23
N ASP A 117 0.18 16.18 13.53
CA ASP A 117 -1.26 16.38 13.71
C ASP A 117 -1.92 16.88 12.41
N PRO A 118 -3.24 16.70 12.22
CA PRO A 118 -3.93 17.26 11.07
C PRO A 118 -3.72 18.79 10.99
N GLY A 119 -3.25 19.26 9.83
CA GLY A 119 -2.87 20.66 9.61
C GLY A 119 -1.36 20.91 9.68
N ASP A 120 -0.57 20.02 10.27
CA ASP A 120 0.89 20.10 10.18
C ASP A 120 1.37 19.85 8.75
N ILE A 121 2.49 20.46 8.37
CA ILE A 121 3.18 20.22 7.10
C ILE A 121 4.52 19.54 7.34
N ALA A 122 4.89 18.65 6.41
CA ALA A 122 6.16 17.95 6.44
C ALA A 122 6.90 18.07 5.12
N PHE A 123 8.23 18.01 5.22
CA PHE A 123 9.14 17.99 4.10
C PHE A 123 10.02 16.76 4.21
N LYS A 124 10.24 16.11 3.06
CA LYS A 124 11.46 15.31 2.89
C LYS A 124 12.61 16.30 2.85
N ALA A 125 13.70 15.97 3.52
CA ALA A 125 14.81 16.90 3.67
C ALA A 125 16.16 16.24 3.42
N ASN A 126 17.11 17.03 2.93
CA ASN A 126 18.49 16.61 2.77
C ASN A 126 19.41 17.58 3.49
N PHE A 127 20.33 17.04 4.30
CA PHE A 127 21.54 17.78 4.66
C PHE A 127 22.39 17.99 3.41
N ALA A 128 22.82 19.24 3.23
CA ALA A 128 23.48 19.69 2.02
C ALA A 128 24.53 20.76 2.34
N THR A 129 25.30 21.11 1.32
CA THR A 129 26.36 22.12 1.38
C THR A 129 25.95 23.33 0.57
N LEU A 130 25.79 24.45 1.26
CA LEU A 130 25.53 25.78 0.73
C LEU A 130 26.81 26.60 0.79
N ASP A 131 27.14 27.33 -0.27
CA ASP A 131 28.09 28.43 -0.18
C ASP A 131 27.37 29.69 0.36
N PRO A 132 27.71 30.19 1.57
CA PRO A 132 27.05 31.35 2.14
C PRO A 132 27.29 32.65 1.35
N ALA A 133 28.38 32.76 0.59
CA ALA A 133 28.72 33.97 -0.13
C ALA A 133 27.89 34.14 -1.40
N SER A 134 27.74 33.06 -2.18
CA SER A 134 26.95 33.07 -3.42
C SER A 134 25.48 32.67 -3.24
N GLY A 135 25.14 31.99 -2.14
CA GLY A 135 23.82 31.39 -1.95
C GLY A 135 23.59 30.13 -2.81
N ILE A 136 24.64 29.58 -3.43
CA ILE A 136 24.57 28.41 -4.30
C ILE A 136 24.67 27.12 -3.47
N VAL A 137 23.77 26.18 -3.73
CA VAL A 137 23.83 24.82 -3.19
C VAL A 137 24.89 24.04 -3.97
N LEU A 138 26.08 23.93 -3.40
CA LEU A 138 27.21 23.22 -3.99
C LEU A 138 26.97 21.70 -4.08
N ARG A 139 26.34 21.13 -3.05
CA ARG A 139 25.99 19.71 -2.98
C ARG A 139 24.66 19.53 -2.30
N ARG A 140 23.68 18.92 -2.95
CA ARG A 140 22.38 18.59 -2.35
C ARG A 140 22.42 17.42 -1.37
N ARG A 141 23.54 16.72 -1.29
CA ARG A 141 23.79 15.58 -0.41
C ARG A 141 25.12 15.81 0.28
N ALA A 142 25.09 16.14 1.56
CA ALA A 142 26.30 16.45 2.32
C ALA A 142 27.27 15.27 2.37
N ASP A 143 26.76 14.07 2.63
CA ASP A 143 27.51 12.82 2.62
C ASP A 143 26.57 11.61 2.43
N ARG A 144 27.12 10.51 1.92
CA ARG A 144 26.41 9.21 1.98
C ARG A 144 26.71 8.47 3.29
N ARG A 145 27.86 8.71 3.90
CA ARG A 145 28.21 8.19 5.24
C ARG A 145 27.91 9.25 6.29
N PHE A 146 26.65 9.35 6.66
CA PHE A 146 26.13 10.41 7.53
C PHE A 146 25.47 9.88 8.80
N GLU A 147 25.59 8.58 9.08
CA GLU A 147 24.89 7.87 10.15
C GLU A 147 25.35 8.29 11.55
N ALA A 148 26.61 8.68 11.69
CA ALA A 148 27.16 9.18 12.95
C ALA A 148 26.78 10.65 13.20
N GLU A 149 26.75 11.47 12.15
CA GLU A 149 26.61 12.93 12.27
C GLU A 149 25.15 13.39 12.16
N GLY A 150 24.36 12.74 11.30
CA GLY A 150 22.98 13.09 11.01
C GLY A 150 22.08 13.09 12.24
N PRO A 151 22.07 12.05 13.11
CA PRO A 151 21.30 12.08 14.35
C PRO A 151 21.67 13.26 15.27
N VAL A 152 22.96 13.60 15.38
CA VAL A 152 23.44 14.70 16.22
C VAL A 152 22.99 16.05 15.67
N LEU A 153 23.12 16.25 14.35
CA LEU A 153 22.66 17.47 13.70
C LEU A 153 21.14 17.60 13.77
N CYS A 154 20.37 16.53 13.56
CA CYS A 154 18.92 16.56 13.75
C CYS A 154 18.54 16.93 15.18
N ALA A 155 19.23 16.39 16.19
CA ALA A 155 18.97 16.73 17.59
C ALA A 155 19.26 18.21 17.90
N ALA A 156 20.26 18.82 17.25
CA ALA A 156 20.55 20.24 17.39
C ALA A 156 19.51 21.15 16.70
N LEU A 157 18.77 20.61 15.73
CA LEU A 157 17.73 21.34 14.97
C LEU A 157 16.32 21.14 15.54
N ASP A 158 16.07 20.00 16.19
CA ASP A 158 14.77 19.66 16.76
C ASP A 158 14.37 20.64 17.86
N GLY A 159 13.16 21.18 17.78
CA GLY A 159 12.63 22.13 18.76
C GLY A 159 13.19 23.55 18.65
N LEU A 160 13.95 23.89 17.60
CA LEU A 160 14.35 25.29 17.37
C LEU A 160 13.10 26.18 17.22
N PRO A 161 13.10 27.39 17.83
CA PRO A 161 12.01 28.34 17.63
C PRO A 161 12.01 28.83 16.18
N ILE A 162 10.82 29.05 15.63
CA ILE A 162 10.65 29.62 14.29
C ILE A 162 10.46 31.15 14.45
N PRO A 163 11.44 31.99 14.09
CA PRO A 163 11.36 33.42 14.33
C PRO A 163 10.15 34.06 13.64
N GLY A 164 9.34 34.80 14.41
CA GLY A 164 8.10 35.41 13.93
C GLY A 164 6.86 34.51 14.01
N PHE A 165 7.01 33.25 14.43
CA PHE A 165 5.93 32.27 14.51
C PHE A 165 6.02 31.46 15.83
N PRO A 166 5.87 32.12 17.01
CA PRO A 166 6.04 31.47 18.32
C PRO A 166 5.04 30.33 18.60
N GLU A 167 3.91 30.30 17.92
CA GLU A 167 2.88 29.26 17.99
C GLU A 167 3.24 28.01 17.19
N LEU A 168 4.27 28.06 16.34
CA LEU A 168 4.69 26.95 15.50
C LEU A 168 5.87 26.20 16.12
N GLY A 169 5.82 24.87 16.06
CA GLY A 169 6.90 23.98 16.46
C GLY A 169 7.69 23.46 15.26
N LEU A 170 9.01 23.31 15.41
CA LEU A 170 9.87 22.64 14.44
C LEU A 170 10.29 21.26 14.98
N ARG A 171 10.04 20.20 14.21
CA ARG A 171 10.56 18.86 14.51
C ARG A 171 11.44 18.36 13.39
N VAL A 172 12.60 17.78 13.74
CA VAL A 172 13.57 17.26 12.79
C VAL A 172 14.01 15.85 13.22
N ARG A 173 13.93 14.89 12.30
CA ARG A 173 14.37 13.52 12.56
C ARG A 173 15.27 13.02 11.45
N TYR A 174 16.32 12.34 11.86
CA TYR A 174 17.24 11.67 10.96
C TYR A 174 16.54 10.50 10.26
N ALA A 175 16.81 10.33 8.97
CA ALA A 175 16.34 9.18 8.21
C ALA A 175 17.51 8.23 7.92
N THR A 176 18.14 8.32 6.75
CA THR A 176 19.30 7.51 6.37
C THR A 176 20.21 8.35 5.47
N GLU A 177 21.51 8.10 5.50
CA GLU A 177 22.50 8.94 4.82
C GLU A 177 22.25 10.45 5.10
N HIS A 178 22.44 11.33 4.11
CA HIS A 178 22.09 12.75 4.14
C HIS A 178 20.58 13.07 4.38
N ARG A 179 19.67 12.09 4.44
CA ARG A 179 18.23 12.34 4.46
C ARG A 179 17.72 12.59 5.89
N ALA A 180 16.76 13.50 6.00
CA ALA A 180 16.00 13.79 7.19
C ALA A 180 14.53 14.04 6.84
N GLY A 181 13.67 14.09 7.84
CA GLY A 181 12.34 14.67 7.71
C GLY A 181 12.19 15.88 8.63
N VAL A 182 11.50 16.90 8.14
CA VAL A 182 11.25 18.15 8.85
C VAL A 182 9.74 18.38 8.91
N VAL A 183 9.21 18.62 10.10
CA VAL A 183 7.80 18.95 10.33
C VAL A 183 7.71 20.35 10.92
N ILE A 184 6.84 21.17 10.34
CA ILE A 184 6.41 22.43 10.92
C ILE A 184 4.99 22.19 11.44
N ALA A 185 4.80 22.33 12.75
CA ALA A 185 3.58 21.97 13.44
C ALA A 185 2.88 23.19 14.01
N GLY A 186 1.56 23.27 13.87
CA GLY A 186 0.77 24.36 14.44
C GLY A 186 -0.29 24.94 13.48
N PRO A 187 -1.02 25.97 13.91
CA PRO A 187 -2.21 26.45 13.22
C PRO A 187 -1.89 27.22 11.94
N GLY A 188 -2.84 27.20 10.99
CA GLY A 188 -2.82 28.07 9.80
C GLY A 188 -1.92 27.60 8.66
N LEU A 189 -1.31 26.43 8.78
CA LEU A 189 -0.42 25.86 7.77
C LEU A 189 -1.18 25.19 6.62
N THR A 190 -0.55 25.17 5.45
CA THR A 190 -0.99 24.45 4.25
C THR A 190 0.23 23.96 3.46
N ASP A 191 0.07 22.81 2.82
CA ASP A 191 1.07 22.19 1.93
C ASP A 191 1.09 22.78 0.52
N ALA A 192 0.23 23.77 0.23
CA ALA A 192 0.21 24.50 -1.03
C ALA A 192 1.39 25.48 -1.19
N ILE A 193 2.62 25.00 -0.92
CA ILE A 193 3.86 25.76 -1.04
C ILE A 193 4.99 24.91 -1.63
N THR A 194 5.95 25.56 -2.27
CA THR A 194 7.23 24.96 -2.68
C THR A 194 8.19 24.82 -1.48
N GLY A 195 9.23 24.01 -1.67
CA GLY A 195 10.33 23.88 -0.72
C GLY A 195 11.54 24.77 -1.06
N THR A 196 12.69 24.48 -0.43
CA THR A 196 13.95 25.20 -0.63
C THR A 196 14.94 24.46 -1.55
N ASP A 197 14.68 23.19 -1.88
CA ASP A 197 15.56 22.36 -2.71
C ASP A 197 15.54 22.79 -4.18
N PRO A 198 16.69 23.20 -4.78
CA PRO A 198 16.76 23.56 -6.20
C PRO A 198 16.75 22.39 -7.18
N LEU A 199 16.66 21.15 -6.68
CA LEU A 199 16.58 19.91 -7.45
C LEU A 199 17.84 19.54 -8.25
N ARG A 200 18.82 20.44 -8.40
CA ARG A 200 20.15 20.19 -8.96
C ARG A 200 21.23 20.94 -8.19
N ASP A 201 22.43 20.36 -8.15
CA ASP A 201 23.62 21.01 -7.58
C ASP A 201 24.03 22.22 -8.44
N GLY A 202 24.73 23.17 -7.85
CA GLY A 202 25.20 24.37 -8.54
C GLY A 202 24.13 25.44 -8.80
N LEU A 203 22.93 25.27 -8.22
CA LEU A 203 21.83 26.22 -8.33
C LEU A 203 21.61 26.99 -7.02
N PRO A 204 21.03 28.21 -7.07
CA PRO A 204 20.67 28.97 -5.87
C PRO A 204 19.68 28.21 -4.98
N LEU A 205 19.82 28.35 -3.66
CA LEU A 205 18.80 27.90 -2.71
C LEU A 205 17.46 28.55 -3.05
N LEU A 206 16.38 27.78 -3.08
CA LEU A 206 15.07 28.30 -3.42
C LEU A 206 14.36 28.93 -2.23
N ASP A 207 13.55 29.90 -2.58
CA ASP A 207 12.65 30.62 -1.71
C ASP A 207 11.28 29.92 -1.70
N PRO A 208 10.75 29.48 -0.52
CA PRO A 208 9.43 28.90 -0.45
C PRO A 208 8.37 29.89 -0.95
N ALA A 209 7.46 29.41 -1.78
CA ALA A 209 6.42 30.21 -2.42
C ALA A 209 5.12 29.41 -2.55
N PRO A 210 3.94 30.07 -2.54
CA PRO A 210 2.67 29.40 -2.84
C PRO A 210 2.69 28.68 -4.19
N VAL A 211 2.15 27.46 -4.27
CA VAL A 211 1.89 26.80 -5.55
C VAL A 211 0.48 27.17 -6.06
N GLU A 212 0.33 27.34 -7.37
CA GLU A 212 -0.99 27.41 -7.99
C GLU A 212 -1.59 26.00 -8.01
N GLU A 213 -2.82 25.79 -7.54
CA GLU A 213 -3.48 24.47 -7.61
C GLU A 213 -3.69 24.08 -9.08
N GLU A 214 -2.90 23.15 -9.61
CA GLU A 214 -3.32 22.38 -10.78
C GLU A 214 -4.33 21.32 -10.31
N ARG A 215 -5.60 21.50 -10.69
CA ARG A 215 -6.57 20.40 -10.66
C ARG A 215 -6.16 19.37 -11.70
N GLY A 216 -5.44 18.34 -11.25
CA GLY A 216 -5.46 16.98 -11.80
C GLY A 216 -5.01 16.81 -13.26
N GLY A 217 -3.72 16.52 -13.44
CA GLY A 217 -3.23 15.70 -14.55
C GLY A 217 -2.49 14.51 -13.95
N TYR A 218 -3.06 13.30 -14.09
CA TYR A 218 -2.36 12.06 -13.78
C TYR A 218 -1.20 11.91 -14.76
N GLY A 219 0.03 11.92 -14.25
CA GLY A 219 1.24 11.69 -15.02
C GLY A 219 2.45 11.74 -14.10
N GLU A 220 3.01 10.58 -13.79
CA GLU A 220 4.37 10.48 -13.29
C GLU A 220 5.31 11.18 -14.27
N GLN A 221 5.93 12.28 -13.83
CA GLN A 221 7.18 12.70 -14.45
C GLN A 221 8.25 11.73 -13.93
N GLY A 222 8.47 10.67 -14.73
CA GLY A 222 9.59 9.76 -14.57
C GLY A 222 10.90 10.54 -14.49
N ASN A 223 11.74 10.17 -13.53
CA ASN A 223 13.14 10.57 -13.51
C ASN A 223 13.82 9.88 -14.70
N GLY A 224 13.90 10.57 -15.84
CA GLY A 224 14.78 10.18 -16.93
C GLY A 224 16.23 10.23 -16.48
N ALA A 225 16.89 9.08 -16.48
CA ALA A 225 18.33 8.97 -16.38
C ALA A 225 18.97 9.82 -17.49
N ALA A 226 19.92 10.68 -17.13
CA ALA A 226 20.74 11.40 -18.09
C ALA A 226 21.58 10.39 -18.87
N ASP A 227 21.36 10.32 -20.18
CA ASP A 227 22.28 9.67 -21.09
C ASP A 227 23.51 10.56 -21.29
N GLY A 228 24.66 9.91 -21.37
CA GLY A 228 25.93 10.53 -21.67
C GLY A 228 26.53 9.79 -22.85
N SER A 229 26.37 10.34 -24.05
CA SER A 229 27.28 10.07 -25.16
C SER A 229 27.09 11.15 -26.21
N GLY A 230 28.13 11.98 -26.38
CA GLY A 230 28.17 13.01 -27.41
C GLY A 230 28.29 12.42 -28.81
N VAL A 231 27.74 13.14 -29.78
CA VAL A 231 28.17 13.08 -31.18
C VAL A 231 28.12 14.50 -31.76
N GLU A 232 29.17 14.80 -32.51
CA GLU A 232 29.56 16.07 -33.10
C GLU A 232 28.54 16.61 -34.12
N ALA A 233 28.37 17.93 -34.14
CA ALA A 233 27.60 18.65 -35.15
C ALA A 233 28.43 18.83 -36.43
N GLY A 234 28.05 18.11 -37.49
CA GLY A 234 28.45 18.36 -38.87
C GLY A 234 27.40 19.20 -39.61
N GLY A 235 27.84 20.25 -40.29
CA GLY A 235 26.98 21.24 -40.94
C GLY A 235 26.26 20.78 -42.21
N GLY A 236 25.31 21.60 -42.65
CA GLY A 236 24.63 21.48 -43.94
C GLY A 236 23.71 22.66 -44.18
N GLN A 237 24.13 23.56 -45.08
CA GLN A 237 23.35 24.66 -45.61
C GLN A 237 22.23 24.15 -46.54
N GLY A 238 21.09 24.84 -46.55
CA GLY A 238 20.05 24.72 -47.56
C GLY A 238 19.21 25.99 -47.58
N THR A 239 19.38 26.79 -48.63
CA THR A 239 18.52 27.90 -49.06
C THR A 239 17.15 27.34 -49.52
N ASP A 240 16.04 28.07 -49.60
CA ASP A 240 15.62 29.02 -50.66
C ASP A 240 14.35 29.77 -50.12
N ALA A 241 14.26 31.10 -50.13
CA ALA A 241 13.73 32.00 -51.17
C ALA A 241 12.18 32.13 -51.25
N GLU A 242 11.74 33.32 -50.83
CA GLU A 242 10.63 34.15 -51.34
C GLU A 242 9.15 33.78 -51.08
N GLY A 243 8.52 34.59 -50.21
CA GLY A 243 7.39 35.41 -50.62
C GLY A 243 6.04 35.17 -49.92
N ASN A 244 5.77 35.85 -48.80
CA ASN A 244 4.49 36.54 -48.66
C ASN A 244 4.49 37.66 -47.60
N MET A 245 3.77 38.72 -47.91
CA MET A 245 3.66 40.00 -47.20
C MET A 245 2.77 39.90 -45.95
N GLY A 246 3.10 40.72 -44.95
CA GLY A 246 2.45 40.74 -43.64
C GLY A 246 0.97 41.10 -43.66
N GLY A 247 0.19 40.37 -42.85
CA GLY A 247 -1.13 40.77 -42.35
C GLY A 247 -1.06 41.09 -40.85
N PRO A 248 -2.02 41.85 -40.29
CA PRO A 248 -2.02 42.23 -38.89
C PRO A 248 -2.19 40.99 -37.99
N PRO A 249 -1.71 41.00 -36.74
CA PRO A 249 -1.92 39.88 -35.84
C PRO A 249 -3.43 39.73 -35.59
N GLY A 250 -3.99 38.60 -36.05
CA GLY A 250 -5.34 38.21 -35.69
C GLY A 250 -5.39 37.86 -34.21
N ASP A 251 -6.44 38.31 -33.53
CA ASP A 251 -6.77 37.94 -32.17
C ASP A 251 -6.84 36.41 -32.02
N GLU A 252 -5.83 35.80 -31.41
CA GLU A 252 -5.97 34.47 -30.86
C GLU A 252 -7.01 34.52 -29.72
N PRO A 253 -7.95 33.57 -29.65
CA PRO A 253 -8.89 33.52 -28.54
C PRO A 253 -8.09 33.25 -27.26
N ALA A 254 -8.09 34.24 -26.36
CA ALA A 254 -7.51 34.10 -25.03
C ALA A 254 -8.00 32.80 -24.39
N GLY A 255 -7.08 31.85 -24.20
CA GLY A 255 -7.34 30.62 -23.47
C GLY A 255 -7.95 30.91 -22.09
N PRO A 256 -8.67 29.95 -21.49
CA PRO A 256 -9.39 30.18 -20.24
C PRO A 256 -8.43 30.76 -19.20
N ARG A 257 -8.74 31.97 -18.72
CA ARG A 257 -7.94 32.65 -17.71
C ARG A 257 -7.90 31.76 -16.47
N LYS A 258 -6.69 31.39 -16.05
CA LYS A 258 -6.42 30.73 -14.76
C LYS A 258 -7.16 31.48 -13.65
N GLU A 259 -8.13 30.83 -13.01
CA GLU A 259 -8.83 31.44 -11.88
C GLU A 259 -7.90 31.51 -10.67
N ARG A 260 -7.83 32.69 -10.07
CA ARG A 260 -7.01 32.97 -8.90
C ARG A 260 -7.62 32.26 -7.68
N PRO A 261 -6.85 31.53 -6.85
CA PRO A 261 -7.40 30.90 -5.65
C PRO A 261 -8.03 31.94 -4.72
N PRO A 262 -9.06 31.55 -3.93
CA PRO A 262 -9.77 32.46 -3.06
C PRO A 262 -8.82 33.16 -2.07
N PRO A 263 -9.09 34.42 -1.67
CA PRO A 263 -8.17 35.24 -0.87
C PRO A 263 -7.68 34.58 0.44
N SER A 264 -8.51 33.74 1.06
CA SER A 264 -8.18 33.00 2.28
C SER A 264 -7.14 31.89 2.07
N ALA A 265 -7.22 31.16 0.95
CA ALA A 265 -6.29 30.08 0.62
C ALA A 265 -4.90 30.64 0.26
N ARG A 266 -4.85 31.75 -0.48
CA ARG A 266 -3.58 32.44 -0.80
C ARG A 266 -2.91 33.02 0.44
N SER A 267 -3.70 33.53 1.39
CA SER A 267 -3.19 34.01 2.67
C SER A 267 -2.52 32.90 3.49
N ALA A 268 -3.13 31.70 3.53
CA ALA A 268 -2.56 30.54 4.23
C ALA A 268 -1.26 30.02 3.59
N ALA A 269 -1.20 29.96 2.26
CA ALA A 269 0.02 29.56 1.54
C ALA A 269 1.16 30.58 1.73
N CYS A 270 0.85 31.89 1.70
CA CYS A 270 1.83 32.92 2.01
C CYS A 270 2.35 32.82 3.46
N TYR A 271 1.46 32.58 4.42
CA TYR A 271 1.82 32.34 5.83
C TYR A 271 2.75 31.12 5.96
N SER A 272 2.40 30.00 5.34
CA SER A 272 3.17 28.75 5.38
C SER A 272 4.55 28.90 4.71
N ALA A 273 4.62 29.61 3.59
CA ALA A 273 5.88 29.90 2.91
C ALA A 273 6.81 30.78 3.76
N ALA A 274 6.25 31.80 4.44
CA ALA A 274 7.00 32.66 5.34
C ALA A 274 7.51 31.88 6.58
N ALA A 275 6.68 31.02 7.17
CA ALA A 275 7.07 30.16 8.28
C ALA A 275 8.16 29.16 7.86
N THR A 276 8.04 28.56 6.68
CA THR A 276 9.03 27.61 6.13
C THR A 276 10.37 28.28 5.87
N ARG A 277 10.36 29.51 5.36
CA ARG A 277 11.57 30.33 5.20
C ARG A 277 12.24 30.61 6.54
N ALA A 278 11.47 31.08 7.52
CA ALA A 278 11.98 31.37 8.85
C ALA A 278 12.58 30.12 9.53
N ALA A 279 11.95 28.95 9.35
CA ALA A 279 12.48 27.68 9.82
C ALA A 279 13.79 27.29 9.11
N SER A 280 13.85 27.42 7.78
CA SER A 280 15.07 27.18 6.99
C SER A 280 16.23 28.06 7.44
N ASP A 281 15.97 29.35 7.68
CA ASP A 281 16.97 30.31 8.15
C ASP A 281 17.45 29.99 9.57
N ALA A 282 16.54 29.62 10.47
CA ALA A 282 16.88 29.19 11.82
C ALA A 282 17.77 27.93 11.82
N MET A 283 17.42 26.92 11.02
CA MET A 283 18.24 25.71 10.88
C MET A 283 19.62 26.02 10.30
N ARG A 284 19.71 26.85 9.25
CA ARG A 284 21.00 27.28 8.67
C ARG A 284 21.88 27.99 9.70
N ALA A 285 21.31 28.90 10.49
CA ALA A 285 22.04 29.62 11.52
C ALA A 285 22.58 28.68 12.62
N ALA A 286 21.80 27.68 13.02
CA ALA A 286 22.23 26.66 13.97
C ALA A 286 23.36 25.78 13.39
N LEU A 287 23.21 25.28 12.17
CA LEU A 287 24.21 24.43 11.51
C LEU A 287 25.53 25.16 11.26
N ALA A 288 25.49 26.44 10.88
CA ALA A 288 26.69 27.24 10.62
C ALA A 288 27.60 27.35 11.86
N ARG A 289 27.05 27.23 13.07
CA ARG A 289 27.78 27.31 14.34
C ARG A 289 28.06 25.94 14.96
N HIS A 290 27.57 24.86 14.37
CA HIS A 290 27.65 23.54 14.98
C HIS A 290 29.08 22.96 14.88
N PRO A 291 29.67 22.44 15.98
CA PRO A 291 31.05 21.93 15.99
C PRO A 291 31.35 20.86 14.94
N ILE A 292 30.37 19.98 14.64
CA ILE A 292 30.51 18.95 13.59
C ILE A 292 30.89 19.57 12.25
N ASN A 293 30.36 20.75 11.89
CA ASN A 293 30.71 21.37 10.61
C ASN A 293 32.15 21.90 10.60
N ALA A 294 32.66 22.40 11.72
CA ALA A 294 34.07 22.74 11.85
C ALA A 294 34.96 21.49 11.73
N GLU A 295 34.55 20.39 12.35
CA GLU A 295 35.27 19.10 12.28
C GLU A 295 35.24 18.50 10.87
N ARG A 296 34.10 18.52 10.17
CA ARG A 296 33.99 18.12 8.76
C ARG A 296 34.99 18.89 7.90
N VAL A 297 35.02 20.22 8.03
CA VAL A 297 35.96 21.08 7.28
C VAL A 297 37.41 20.75 7.62
N SER A 298 37.75 20.51 8.90
CA SER A 298 39.11 20.14 9.31
C SER A 298 39.60 18.82 8.70
N ARG A 299 38.66 17.91 8.37
CA ARG A 299 38.92 16.63 7.69
C ARG A 299 38.86 16.73 6.16
N GLY A 300 38.69 17.94 5.60
CA GLY A 300 38.54 18.15 4.16
C GLY A 300 37.17 17.74 3.60
N LEU A 301 36.17 17.51 4.45
CA LEU A 301 34.81 17.20 4.05
C LEU A 301 33.99 18.48 3.88
N PRO A 302 33.03 18.52 2.93
CA PRO A 302 32.14 19.66 2.77
C PRO A 302 31.21 19.78 3.99
N PRO A 303 30.90 21.00 4.48
CA PRO A 303 30.02 21.18 5.62
C PRO A 303 28.57 20.83 5.26
N ALA A 304 27.84 20.29 6.23
CA ALA A 304 26.39 20.11 6.20
C ALA A 304 25.71 21.33 6.83
N ASN A 305 25.72 22.46 6.11
CA ASN A 305 25.33 23.78 6.65
C ASN A 305 23.95 24.27 6.17
N VAL A 306 23.22 23.47 5.40
CA VAL A 306 21.83 23.75 5.03
C VAL A 306 21.01 22.46 5.02
N VAL A 307 19.72 22.59 5.33
CA VAL A 307 18.71 21.53 5.15
C VAL A 307 17.82 21.93 3.98
N LEU A 308 17.87 21.16 2.89
CA LEU A 308 17.01 21.38 1.72
C LEU A 308 15.65 20.75 1.98
N LEU A 309 14.60 21.55 1.92
CA LEU A 309 13.21 21.13 2.13
C LEU A 309 12.58 20.84 0.77
N ARG A 310 11.97 19.67 0.60
CA ARG A 310 11.32 19.26 -0.65
C ARG A 310 10.06 18.46 -0.40
N GLY A 311 9.14 18.52 -1.36
CA GLY A 311 7.89 17.76 -1.34
C GLY A 311 7.08 18.06 -0.09
N CYS A 312 6.67 19.32 0.08
CA CYS A 312 5.76 19.71 1.14
C CYS A 312 4.49 18.85 1.06
N GLY A 313 4.05 18.30 2.18
CA GLY A 313 2.80 17.56 2.28
C GLY A 313 2.18 17.72 3.64
N ALA A 314 0.85 17.85 3.69
CA ALA A 314 0.11 17.95 4.93
C ALA A 314 -0.40 16.58 5.38
N ARG A 315 -0.48 16.36 6.70
CA ARG A 315 -1.22 15.20 7.21
C ARG A 315 -2.69 15.35 6.82
N LEU A 316 -3.23 14.35 6.11
CA LEU A 316 -4.62 14.38 5.67
C LEU A 316 -5.57 14.39 6.87
N ALA A 317 -6.56 15.28 6.83
CA ALA A 317 -7.68 15.31 7.78
C ALA A 317 -8.76 14.32 7.34
N LEU A 318 -8.49 13.03 7.55
CA LEU A 318 -9.41 11.95 7.23
C LEU A 318 -10.10 11.42 8.49
N PRO A 319 -11.35 10.92 8.39
CA PRO A 319 -11.96 10.16 9.47
C PRO A 319 -11.04 9.00 9.89
N ALA A 320 -10.79 8.89 11.19
CA ALA A 320 -10.01 7.78 11.72
C ALA A 320 -10.67 6.43 11.41
N PHE A 321 -9.87 5.39 11.21
CA PHE A 321 -10.29 4.04 10.86
C PHE A 321 -11.36 3.48 11.82
N PRO A 322 -11.24 3.60 13.17
CA PRO A 322 -12.31 3.18 14.07
C PRO A 322 -13.61 3.97 13.89
N ALA A 323 -13.52 5.28 13.64
CA ALA A 323 -14.71 6.12 13.42
C ALA A 323 -15.40 5.78 12.10
N ARG A 324 -14.62 5.47 11.05
CA ARG A 324 -15.13 5.12 9.72
C ARG A 324 -15.71 3.71 9.67
N HIS A 325 -15.00 2.74 10.24
CA HIS A 325 -15.29 1.32 10.04
C HIS A 325 -15.87 0.63 11.26
N GLY A 326 -15.80 1.23 12.46
CA GLY A 326 -16.21 0.56 13.70
C GLY A 326 -15.24 -0.53 14.16
N LEU A 327 -14.00 -0.51 13.66
CA LEU A 327 -12.98 -1.55 13.87
C LEU A 327 -11.71 -0.94 14.45
N ARG A 328 -11.06 -1.64 15.39
CA ARG A 328 -9.69 -1.34 15.80
C ARG A 328 -8.72 -2.00 14.82
N GLY A 329 -8.11 -1.19 13.97
CA GLY A 329 -7.14 -1.63 12.97
C GLY A 329 -5.70 -1.54 13.46
N GLY A 330 -4.86 -2.48 13.04
CA GLY A 330 -3.41 -2.38 13.19
C GLY A 330 -2.68 -2.94 11.97
N VAL A 331 -1.49 -2.40 11.68
CA VAL A 331 -0.70 -2.71 10.50
C VAL A 331 0.68 -3.25 10.86
N ALA A 332 1.10 -4.33 10.21
CA ALA A 332 2.47 -4.81 10.15
C ALA A 332 3.05 -4.44 8.78
N ALA A 333 3.54 -3.20 8.64
CA ALA A 333 4.09 -2.68 7.40
C ALA A 333 5.54 -2.21 7.55
N PRO A 334 6.48 -2.73 6.73
CA PRO A 334 7.87 -2.28 6.74
C PRO A 334 8.03 -0.91 6.06
N THR A 335 7.21 -0.63 5.06
CA THR A 335 7.28 0.57 4.24
C THR A 335 6.77 1.78 5.03
N ARG A 336 7.58 2.84 5.06
CA ARG A 336 7.24 4.08 5.78
C ARG A 336 5.96 4.70 5.24
N ILE A 337 5.72 4.65 3.93
CA ILE A 337 4.49 5.17 3.31
C ILE A 337 3.25 4.49 3.90
N ILE A 338 3.20 3.15 3.88
CA ILE A 338 2.02 2.40 4.35
C ILE A 338 1.86 2.52 5.86
N ARG A 339 2.98 2.47 6.60
CA ARG A 339 2.97 2.71 8.05
C ARG A 339 2.41 4.10 8.39
N GLY A 340 2.86 5.15 7.70
CA GLY A 340 2.38 6.51 7.96
C GLY A 340 0.96 6.78 7.50
N LEU A 341 0.50 6.12 6.43
CA LEU A 341 -0.91 6.12 6.02
C LEU A 341 -1.78 5.49 7.11
N ALA A 342 -1.39 4.33 7.63
CA ALA A 342 -2.11 3.68 8.72
C ALA A 342 -2.16 4.57 9.98
N LEU A 343 -1.04 5.21 10.35
CA LEU A 343 -0.99 6.18 11.44
C LEU A 343 -1.87 7.41 11.17
N THR A 344 -1.93 7.89 9.93
CA THR A 344 -2.83 8.99 9.53
C THR A 344 -4.27 8.63 9.82
N LEU A 345 -4.67 7.39 9.50
CA LEU A 345 -5.99 6.82 9.78
C LEU A 345 -6.17 6.35 11.23
N GLY A 346 -5.20 6.55 12.13
CA GLY A 346 -5.32 6.14 13.54
C GLY A 346 -5.33 4.63 13.77
N MET A 347 -4.76 3.85 12.86
CA MET A 347 -4.47 2.43 13.06
C MET A 347 -3.17 2.26 13.87
N ALA A 348 -3.07 1.18 14.64
CA ALA A 348 -1.86 0.85 15.38
C ALA A 348 -0.74 0.37 14.45
N ALA A 349 0.47 0.91 14.56
CA ALA A 349 1.65 0.32 13.92
C ALA A 349 2.22 -0.80 14.80
N LEU A 350 2.25 -2.03 14.29
CA LEU A 350 2.80 -3.19 14.98
C LEU A 350 4.32 -3.21 14.85
N ASP A 351 5.00 -3.58 15.93
CA ASP A 351 6.45 -3.81 15.91
C ASP A 351 6.74 -5.17 15.29
N VAL A 352 7.64 -5.20 14.31
CA VAL A 352 8.02 -6.39 13.57
C VAL A 352 9.54 -6.42 13.44
N PRO A 353 10.25 -6.98 14.43
CA PRO A 353 11.69 -7.16 14.35
C PRO A 353 12.10 -7.91 13.08
N GLY A 354 13.07 -7.37 12.34
CA GLY A 354 13.52 -7.94 11.06
C GLY A 354 12.55 -7.73 9.88
N GLY A 355 11.41 -7.07 10.07
CA GLY A 355 10.49 -6.71 8.99
C GLY A 355 11.02 -5.52 8.17
N THR A 356 12.05 -5.74 7.36
CA THR A 356 12.73 -4.70 6.55
C THR A 356 11.96 -4.28 5.32
N GLY A 357 11.19 -5.21 4.73
CA GLY A 357 10.44 -5.00 3.49
C GLY A 357 11.16 -5.41 2.21
N ASP A 358 12.49 -5.45 2.24
CA ASP A 358 13.36 -5.93 1.15
C ASP A 358 13.48 -7.47 1.12
N TYR A 359 14.38 -7.99 0.28
CA TYR A 359 14.68 -9.42 0.13
C TYR A 359 15.31 -10.09 1.38
N HIS A 360 15.57 -9.35 2.46
CA HIS A 360 16.00 -9.89 3.75
C HIS A 360 14.90 -9.83 4.81
N THR A 361 13.67 -9.49 4.43
CA THR A 361 12.57 -9.31 5.38
C THR A 361 12.18 -10.59 6.14
N ALA A 362 11.99 -10.47 7.44
CA ALA A 362 11.45 -11.53 8.28
C ALA A 362 9.93 -11.68 8.09
N LEU A 363 9.49 -12.47 7.11
CA LEU A 363 8.07 -12.73 6.85
C LEU A 363 7.36 -13.36 8.06
N HIS A 364 7.98 -14.35 8.69
CA HIS A 364 7.44 -15.05 9.87
C HIS A 364 7.10 -14.09 11.04
N ALA A 365 7.92 -13.05 11.24
CA ALA A 365 7.72 -12.06 12.29
C ALA A 365 6.46 -11.22 12.05
N LYS A 366 6.11 -10.93 10.78
CA LYS A 366 4.88 -10.22 10.41
C LYS A 366 3.65 -11.06 10.76
N ALA A 367 3.65 -12.33 10.37
CA ALA A 367 2.57 -13.27 10.70
C ALA A 367 2.40 -13.41 12.23
N GLN A 368 3.51 -13.51 12.97
CA GLN A 368 3.49 -13.56 14.43
C GLN A 368 2.88 -12.31 15.06
N ALA A 369 3.31 -11.11 14.64
CA ALA A 369 2.83 -9.85 15.22
C ALA A 369 1.32 -9.66 15.00
N VAL A 370 0.83 -9.96 13.79
CA VAL A 370 -0.60 -9.85 13.46
C VAL A 370 -1.42 -10.89 14.20
N ALA A 371 -1.01 -12.17 14.20
CA ALA A 371 -1.71 -13.21 14.94
C ALA A 371 -1.80 -12.89 16.43
N ALA A 372 -0.68 -12.49 17.05
CA ALA A 372 -0.65 -12.14 18.47
C ALA A 372 -1.60 -10.98 18.81
N ALA A 373 -1.64 -9.93 17.99
CA ALA A 373 -2.50 -8.77 18.22
C ALA A 373 -4.00 -9.11 18.08
N LEU A 374 -4.35 -9.95 17.10
CA LEU A 374 -5.73 -10.42 16.89
C LEU A 374 -6.19 -11.38 17.99
N SER A 375 -5.36 -12.37 18.32
CA SER A 375 -5.68 -13.37 19.33
C SER A 375 -5.72 -12.81 20.76
N ALA A 376 -4.93 -11.77 21.05
CA ALA A 376 -5.03 -11.03 22.30
C ALA A 376 -6.20 -10.01 22.33
N HIS A 377 -7.05 -9.99 21.29
CA HIS A 377 -8.21 -9.10 21.17
C HIS A 377 -7.89 -7.61 21.24
N ARG A 378 -6.64 -7.25 20.94
CA ARG A 378 -6.17 -5.85 20.86
C ARG A 378 -6.65 -5.16 19.59
N LEU A 379 -6.86 -5.95 18.54
CA LEU A 379 -7.31 -5.51 17.23
C LEU A 379 -8.54 -6.32 16.79
N ASP A 380 -9.34 -5.68 15.94
CA ASP A 380 -10.45 -6.30 15.21
C ASP A 380 -10.04 -6.58 13.75
N LEU A 381 -9.10 -5.79 13.21
CA LEU A 381 -8.47 -6.02 11.91
C LEU A 381 -6.93 -5.89 12.01
N GLY A 382 -6.22 -6.91 11.55
CA GLY A 382 -4.76 -6.96 11.47
C GLY A 382 -4.32 -7.00 10.01
N PHE A 383 -3.68 -5.93 9.55
CA PHE A 383 -3.24 -5.71 8.18
C PHE A 383 -1.77 -6.07 8.03
N LEU A 384 -1.47 -7.17 7.34
CA LEU A 384 -0.14 -7.70 7.10
C LEU A 384 0.33 -7.28 5.70
N HIS A 385 1.35 -6.44 5.61
CA HIS A 385 1.88 -5.94 4.34
C HIS A 385 3.20 -6.62 3.94
N VAL A 386 3.22 -7.20 2.75
CA VAL A 386 4.42 -7.79 2.11
C VAL A 386 4.91 -6.84 1.01
N LYS A 387 6.19 -6.47 1.00
CA LYS A 387 6.75 -5.51 0.04
C LYS A 387 7.63 -6.15 -1.04
N ALA A 388 8.55 -7.02 -0.65
CA ALA A 388 9.54 -7.66 -1.53
C ALA A 388 9.02 -8.22 -2.87
N VAL A 389 7.76 -8.66 -2.96
CA VAL A 389 7.17 -9.14 -4.23
C VAL A 389 7.09 -8.03 -5.29
N ASP A 390 6.79 -6.80 -4.87
CA ASP A 390 6.77 -5.63 -5.74
C ASP A 390 8.17 -5.26 -6.24
N ASP A 391 9.16 -5.28 -5.35
CA ASP A 391 10.56 -5.00 -5.69
C ASP A 391 11.03 -5.97 -6.80
N ALA A 392 10.62 -7.25 -6.74
CA ALA A 392 10.95 -8.23 -7.78
C ALA A 392 10.26 -7.97 -9.13
N GLY A 393 9.08 -7.35 -9.12
CA GLY A 393 8.41 -6.85 -10.32
C GLY A 393 9.20 -5.71 -10.94
N HIS A 394 9.57 -4.71 -10.14
CA HIS A 394 10.43 -3.60 -10.55
C HIS A 394 11.82 -4.02 -11.03
N ASP A 395 12.38 -5.10 -10.48
CA ASP A 395 13.68 -5.65 -10.88
C ASP A 395 13.60 -6.51 -12.16
N GLY A 396 12.40 -6.73 -12.71
CA GLY A 396 12.22 -7.49 -13.95
C GLY A 396 12.48 -9.01 -13.78
N SER A 397 12.34 -9.54 -12.56
CA SER A 397 12.72 -10.92 -12.24
C SER A 397 11.51 -11.82 -11.97
N ALA A 398 10.94 -12.40 -13.03
CA ALA A 398 9.78 -13.29 -12.94
C ALA A 398 10.01 -14.51 -12.04
N ALA A 399 11.19 -15.14 -12.15
CA ALA A 399 11.53 -16.31 -11.34
C ALA A 399 11.66 -15.95 -9.85
N HIS A 400 12.29 -14.81 -9.54
CA HIS A 400 12.44 -14.36 -8.16
C HIS A 400 11.10 -13.92 -7.56
N LYS A 401 10.25 -13.23 -8.34
CA LYS A 401 8.88 -12.87 -7.93
C LYS A 401 8.05 -14.11 -7.60
N ALA A 402 8.10 -15.15 -8.45
CA ALA A 402 7.42 -16.43 -8.19
C ALA A 402 7.95 -17.16 -6.95
N ALA A 403 9.27 -17.17 -6.74
CA ALA A 403 9.89 -17.78 -5.55
C ALA A 403 9.51 -17.04 -4.25
N LEU A 404 9.49 -15.70 -4.29
CA LEU A 404 9.02 -14.87 -3.18
C LEU A 404 7.54 -15.13 -2.86
N LEU A 405 6.69 -15.28 -3.87
CA LEU A 405 5.28 -15.65 -3.67
C LEU A 405 5.12 -16.99 -2.95
N GLY A 406 5.98 -17.98 -3.24
CA GLY A 406 6.04 -19.23 -2.47
C GLY A 406 6.45 -19.03 -1.01
N ALA A 407 7.40 -18.13 -0.72
CA ALA A 407 7.77 -17.79 0.66
C ALA A 407 6.64 -17.02 1.39
N VAL A 408 5.89 -16.18 0.66
CA VAL A 408 4.69 -15.50 1.17
C VAL A 408 3.58 -16.49 1.47
N ASP A 409 3.38 -17.51 0.63
CA ASP A 409 2.43 -18.59 0.91
C ASP A 409 2.77 -19.32 2.21
N ALA A 410 4.05 -19.67 2.43
CA ALA A 410 4.50 -20.26 3.69
C ALA A 410 4.21 -19.36 4.90
N MET A 411 4.37 -18.03 4.75
CA MET A 411 4.01 -17.06 5.78
C MET A 411 2.50 -17.03 6.05
N VAL A 412 1.66 -17.15 5.01
CA VAL A 412 0.22 -17.30 5.15
C VAL A 412 -0.11 -18.58 5.92
N GLY A 413 0.54 -19.71 5.59
CA GLY A 413 0.43 -20.95 6.37
C GLY A 413 0.74 -20.76 7.85
N GLN A 414 1.82 -20.05 8.18
CA GLN A 414 2.17 -19.71 9.56
C GLN A 414 1.13 -18.83 10.25
N LEU A 415 0.56 -17.85 9.54
CA LEU A 415 -0.52 -17.00 10.05
C LEU A 415 -1.76 -17.84 10.41
N LEU A 416 -2.21 -18.69 9.48
CA LEU A 416 -3.33 -19.61 9.70
C LEU A 416 -3.08 -20.54 10.88
N ALA A 417 -1.88 -21.13 10.97
CA ALA A 417 -1.49 -22.01 12.06
C ALA A 417 -1.50 -21.31 13.42
N ARG A 418 -0.97 -20.08 13.50
CA ARG A 418 -0.95 -19.28 14.75
C ARG A 418 -2.35 -18.92 15.22
N LEU A 419 -3.23 -18.47 14.30
CA LEU A 419 -4.62 -18.15 14.62
C LEU A 419 -5.40 -19.39 15.06
N ALA A 420 -5.17 -20.54 14.40
CA ALA A 420 -5.80 -21.81 14.78
C ALA A 420 -5.33 -22.30 16.16
N ARG A 421 -4.02 -22.25 16.45
CA ARG A 421 -3.45 -22.60 17.76
C ARG A 421 -4.01 -21.73 18.88
N ALA A 422 -3.98 -20.42 18.69
CA ALA A 422 -4.47 -19.48 19.69
C ALA A 422 -5.94 -19.69 20.07
N ARG A 423 -6.75 -20.24 19.16
CA ARG A 423 -8.10 -20.65 19.51
C ARG A 423 -8.15 -21.94 20.31
N LEU A 424 -7.43 -22.96 19.89
CA LEU A 424 -7.44 -24.26 20.59
C LEU A 424 -7.07 -24.06 22.06
N ASP A 425 -6.15 -23.14 22.32
CA ASP A 425 -5.72 -22.76 23.68
C ASP A 425 -6.77 -21.96 24.47
N SER A 426 -7.72 -21.27 23.82
CA SER A 426 -8.70 -20.42 24.51
C SER A 426 -9.87 -21.19 25.16
N GLY A 427 -10.03 -22.49 24.85
CA GLY A 427 -10.98 -23.37 25.54
C GLY A 427 -12.48 -23.09 25.33
N GLU A 428 -12.86 -22.13 24.49
CA GLU A 428 -14.28 -21.82 24.23
C GLU A 428 -14.96 -22.99 23.48
N GLU A 429 -16.07 -23.53 24.02
CA GLU A 429 -16.84 -24.61 23.38
C GLU A 429 -17.24 -24.21 21.95
N GLY A 430 -16.88 -25.02 20.94
CA GLY A 430 -17.14 -24.77 19.51
C GLY A 430 -15.92 -24.52 18.62
N GLY A 431 -14.72 -24.40 19.19
CA GLY A 431 -13.43 -24.61 18.50
C GLY A 431 -13.17 -23.96 17.12
N VAL A 432 -13.35 -22.64 16.93
CA VAL A 432 -12.56 -21.75 16.03
C VAL A 432 -12.74 -20.33 16.60
N GLY A 433 -11.66 -19.54 16.72
CA GLY A 433 -11.78 -18.13 17.08
C GLY A 433 -12.24 -17.54 15.79
N GLU A 434 -13.41 -16.94 15.74
CA GLU A 434 -13.95 -16.63 14.42
C GLU A 434 -13.07 -15.56 13.78
N TYR A 435 -12.32 -16.01 12.77
CA TYR A 435 -11.38 -15.21 12.02
C TYR A 435 -11.78 -15.27 10.55
N THR A 436 -11.89 -14.10 9.94
CA THR A 436 -11.98 -13.97 8.49
C THR A 436 -10.57 -13.69 7.95
N ILE A 437 -10.16 -14.46 6.94
CA ILE A 437 -8.91 -14.29 6.21
C ILE A 437 -9.21 -13.57 4.91
N VAL A 438 -8.47 -12.51 4.62
CA VAL A 438 -8.54 -11.77 3.36
C VAL A 438 -7.16 -11.77 2.74
N VAL A 439 -7.06 -12.07 1.44
CA VAL A 439 -5.81 -11.94 0.68
C VAL A 439 -6.06 -11.15 -0.61
N THR A 440 -5.19 -10.19 -0.89
CA THR A 440 -5.15 -9.46 -2.16
C THR A 440 -3.82 -8.72 -2.35
N GLY A 441 -3.67 -7.98 -3.44
CA GLY A 441 -2.63 -6.97 -3.63
C GLY A 441 -3.21 -5.55 -3.60
N ASP A 442 -2.33 -4.55 -3.56
CA ASP A 442 -2.73 -3.15 -3.72
C ASP A 442 -2.69 -2.67 -5.16
N HIS A 443 -1.80 -3.21 -5.99
CA HIS A 443 -1.74 -2.97 -7.44
C HIS A 443 -0.99 -4.10 -8.15
N SER A 444 -0.91 -3.99 -9.47
CA SER A 444 -0.15 -4.90 -10.33
C SER A 444 1.18 -4.25 -10.68
N THR A 445 2.27 -5.03 -10.62
CA THR A 445 3.62 -4.60 -11.02
C THR A 445 4.21 -5.62 -11.97
N PRO A 446 3.78 -5.62 -13.25
CA PRO A 446 4.19 -6.65 -14.19
C PRO A 446 5.68 -6.64 -14.42
N VAL A 447 6.28 -7.83 -14.43
CA VAL A 447 7.72 -7.99 -14.67
C VAL A 447 8.12 -7.43 -16.04
N ALA A 448 7.27 -7.61 -17.05
CA ALA A 448 7.48 -7.06 -18.39
C ALA A 448 7.55 -5.52 -18.44
N THR A 449 6.84 -4.81 -17.54
CA THR A 449 6.82 -3.34 -17.52
C THR A 449 7.74 -2.75 -16.46
N MET A 450 8.14 -3.53 -15.47
CA MET A 450 9.00 -3.11 -14.35
C MET A 450 8.47 -1.89 -13.58
N ASP A 451 7.16 -1.66 -13.68
CA ASP A 451 6.46 -0.54 -13.08
C ASP A 451 4.99 -0.89 -12.86
N HIS A 452 4.32 -0.07 -12.05
CA HIS A 452 2.94 -0.24 -11.70
C HIS A 452 2.05 -0.14 -12.94
N SER A 453 1.04 -1.00 -13.01
CA SER A 453 0.13 -1.09 -14.14
C SER A 453 -1.34 -1.05 -13.70
N CYS A 454 -2.26 -1.24 -14.64
CA CYS A 454 -3.69 -1.02 -14.43
C CYS A 454 -4.53 -2.30 -14.45
N GLU A 455 -3.89 -3.46 -14.54
CA GLU A 455 -4.49 -4.77 -14.41
C GLU A 455 -5.11 -4.93 -13.02
N PRO A 456 -6.34 -5.49 -12.93
CA PRO A 456 -6.96 -5.75 -11.64
C PRO A 456 -6.23 -6.86 -10.89
N VAL A 457 -6.27 -6.81 -9.57
CA VAL A 457 -5.61 -7.79 -8.68
C VAL A 457 -6.61 -8.81 -8.13
N PRO A 458 -6.19 -10.07 -7.88
CA PRO A 458 -7.07 -11.09 -7.30
C PRO A 458 -7.38 -10.78 -5.83
N VAL A 459 -8.60 -11.12 -5.41
CA VAL A 459 -9.08 -11.02 -4.02
C VAL A 459 -9.69 -12.35 -3.61
N ALA A 460 -9.37 -12.82 -2.40
CA ALA A 460 -10.05 -13.93 -1.75
C ALA A 460 -10.46 -13.56 -0.31
N ILE A 461 -11.67 -13.93 0.10
CA ILE A 461 -12.21 -13.74 1.44
C ILE A 461 -12.75 -15.08 1.94
N ALA A 462 -12.22 -15.62 3.04
CA ALA A 462 -12.61 -16.92 3.58
C ALA A 462 -12.71 -16.90 5.11
N HIS A 463 -13.60 -17.73 5.66
CA HIS A 463 -13.58 -18.01 7.10
C HIS A 463 -12.47 -19.00 7.40
N LEU A 464 -11.66 -18.73 8.44
CA LEU A 464 -10.55 -19.62 8.84
C LEU A 464 -11.03 -21.05 9.05
N ARG A 465 -12.20 -21.25 9.67
CA ARG A 465 -12.80 -22.57 9.89
C ARG A 465 -12.97 -23.39 8.60
N HIS A 466 -13.32 -22.76 7.48
CA HIS A 466 -13.48 -23.44 6.20
C HIS A 466 -12.12 -23.74 5.57
N VAL A 467 -11.16 -22.82 5.69
CA VAL A 467 -9.76 -23.06 5.26
C VAL A 467 -9.16 -24.25 6.02
N VAL A 468 -9.36 -24.32 7.33
CA VAL A 468 -8.92 -25.45 8.18
C VAL A 468 -9.51 -26.77 7.70
N GLN A 469 -10.82 -26.80 7.41
CA GLN A 469 -11.48 -27.99 6.88
C GLN A 469 -10.90 -28.39 5.52
N ARG A 470 -10.65 -27.42 4.64
CA ARG A 470 -10.06 -27.64 3.31
C ARG A 470 -8.65 -28.23 3.39
N LEU A 471 -7.84 -27.77 4.34
CA LEU A 471 -6.50 -28.31 4.61
C LEU A 471 -6.52 -29.69 5.30
N GLY A 472 -7.71 -30.23 5.60
CA GLY A 472 -7.86 -31.56 6.20
C GLY A 472 -7.95 -31.57 7.73
N GLY A 473 -8.37 -30.45 8.33
CA GLY A 473 -8.67 -30.29 9.75
C GLY A 473 -7.59 -29.58 10.56
N ALA A 474 -7.86 -29.30 11.83
CA ALA A 474 -6.95 -28.52 12.69
C ALA A 474 -5.55 -29.13 12.81
N LYS A 475 -5.44 -30.46 12.79
CA LYS A 475 -4.15 -31.17 12.86
C LYS A 475 -3.19 -30.75 11.73
N ALA A 476 -3.72 -30.56 10.52
CA ALA A 476 -2.95 -30.16 9.35
C ALA A 476 -2.26 -28.80 9.54
N LEU A 477 -2.90 -27.85 10.23
CA LEU A 477 -2.32 -26.55 10.57
C LEU A 477 -1.35 -26.63 11.76
N LEU A 478 -1.59 -27.55 12.70
CA LEU A 478 -0.69 -27.73 13.84
C LEU A 478 0.69 -28.25 13.41
N ASP A 479 0.74 -29.04 12.34
CA ASP A 479 1.99 -29.57 11.79
C ASP A 479 2.79 -28.54 10.97
N ILE A 480 2.25 -27.33 10.74
CA ILE A 480 2.95 -26.26 10.01
C ILE A 480 4.15 -25.73 10.85
N PRO A 481 5.38 -25.74 10.29
CA PRO A 481 6.56 -25.15 10.91
C PRO A 481 6.38 -23.65 11.18
N LEU A 482 6.71 -23.19 12.39
CA LEU A 482 6.65 -21.76 12.78
C LEU A 482 8.03 -21.09 12.83
N GLU A 483 9.06 -21.80 12.41
CA GLU A 483 10.45 -21.37 12.30
C GLU A 483 10.59 -20.21 11.29
N PRO A 484 11.69 -19.45 11.36
CA PRO A 484 11.98 -18.40 10.38
C PRO A 484 11.92 -18.91 8.94
N ILE A 485 11.19 -18.19 8.09
CA ILE A 485 11.11 -18.46 6.65
C ILE A 485 12.36 -17.89 5.99
N THR A 486 13.13 -18.74 5.32
CA THR A 486 14.24 -18.34 4.45
C THR A 486 13.68 -17.81 3.14
N LEU A 487 14.11 -16.61 2.75
CA LEU A 487 13.76 -16.03 1.45
C LEU A 487 14.69 -16.58 0.36
N PRO A 488 14.22 -16.63 -0.90
CA PRO A 488 15.08 -16.98 -2.03
C PRO A 488 16.30 -16.03 -2.08
N PRO A 489 17.47 -16.51 -2.53
CA PRO A 489 18.67 -15.70 -2.63
C PRO A 489 18.46 -14.51 -3.58
N VAL A 490 19.06 -13.38 -3.24
CA VAL A 490 18.99 -12.15 -4.05
C VAL A 490 19.69 -12.38 -5.40
N PRO A 491 19.03 -12.06 -6.53
CA PRO A 491 19.67 -12.19 -7.84
C PRO A 491 20.96 -11.36 -7.93
N GLY A 492 22.09 -12.01 -8.22
CA GLY A 492 23.38 -11.34 -8.42
C GLY A 492 24.28 -11.20 -7.18
N GLU A 493 23.87 -11.68 -6.00
CA GLU A 493 24.78 -11.83 -4.86
C GLU A 493 25.55 -13.17 -4.94
N GLU A 494 26.89 -13.14 -4.90
CA GLU A 494 27.72 -14.35 -4.90
C GLU A 494 27.51 -15.15 -3.59
N GLY A 495 26.97 -16.36 -3.71
CA GLY A 495 26.90 -17.33 -2.60
C GLY A 495 25.55 -18.03 -2.37
N GLY A 496 24.51 -17.74 -3.16
CA GLY A 496 23.23 -18.45 -3.04
C GLY A 496 23.27 -19.83 -3.71
N GLU A 497 23.35 -20.90 -2.92
CA GLU A 497 22.86 -22.22 -3.38
C GLU A 497 21.39 -22.08 -3.81
N GLU A 498 20.97 -22.75 -4.89
CA GLU A 498 19.56 -22.86 -5.28
C GLU A 498 18.75 -23.41 -4.07
N SER A 499 18.17 -22.54 -3.27
CA SER A 499 17.37 -22.97 -2.12
C SER A 499 16.06 -23.51 -2.65
N ALA A 500 15.83 -24.81 -2.45
CA ALA A 500 14.53 -25.43 -2.68
C ALA A 500 13.44 -24.64 -1.93
N SER A 501 12.27 -24.47 -2.57
CA SER A 501 11.08 -23.94 -1.92
C SER A 501 10.86 -24.62 -0.56
N PRO A 502 10.42 -23.89 0.48
CA PRO A 502 10.18 -24.49 1.80
C PRO A 502 9.26 -25.71 1.63
N THR A 503 9.77 -26.89 1.97
CA THR A 503 9.06 -28.16 1.82
C THR A 503 7.95 -28.25 2.86
N LEU A 504 6.71 -28.43 2.39
CA LEU A 504 5.58 -28.69 3.26
C LEU A 504 5.75 -30.06 3.97
N PRO A 505 5.13 -30.25 5.14
CA PRO A 505 4.94 -31.58 5.71
C PRO A 505 4.29 -32.53 4.67
N ALA A 506 4.86 -33.72 4.48
CA ALA A 506 4.38 -34.73 3.52
C ALA A 506 2.89 -35.16 3.72
N SER A 507 2.29 -34.83 4.87
CA SER A 507 0.87 -35.03 5.16
C SER A 507 -0.08 -34.09 4.39
N LEU A 508 0.42 -32.96 3.87
CA LEU A 508 -0.37 -31.92 3.19
C LEU A 508 -0.37 -32.08 1.66
N GLU A 509 0.73 -32.53 1.05
CA GLU A 509 0.92 -32.56 -0.41
C GLU A 509 -0.17 -33.31 -1.20
N PRO A 510 -0.62 -34.53 -0.81
CA PRO A 510 -1.62 -35.26 -1.58
C PRO A 510 -3.03 -34.64 -1.54
N ARG A 511 -3.29 -33.74 -0.58
CA ARG A 511 -4.62 -33.17 -0.31
C ARG A 511 -4.85 -31.84 -1.03
N LEU A 512 -3.76 -31.12 -1.32
CA LEU A 512 -3.74 -29.85 -2.03
C LEU A 512 -3.81 -30.04 -3.56
N GLN A 513 -3.28 -31.16 -4.08
CA GLN A 513 -3.30 -31.50 -5.52
C GLN A 513 -4.61 -32.15 -6.01
N ALA A 514 -5.62 -32.30 -5.15
CA ALA A 514 -6.90 -32.87 -5.53
C ALA A 514 -7.69 -31.89 -6.41
N GLN A 515 -7.49 -31.96 -7.71
CA GLN A 515 -8.35 -31.31 -8.71
C GLN A 515 -9.82 -31.75 -8.49
N PRO A 516 -10.81 -30.86 -8.68
CA PRO A 516 -12.20 -31.28 -8.74
C PRO A 516 -12.33 -32.34 -9.84
N GLN A 517 -12.86 -33.52 -9.47
CA GLN A 517 -13.04 -34.60 -10.43
C GLN A 517 -13.83 -34.09 -11.64
N LYS A 518 -13.29 -34.34 -12.84
CA LYS A 518 -13.98 -34.09 -14.11
C LYS A 518 -15.36 -34.77 -14.02
N PRO A 519 -16.48 -34.10 -14.36
CA PRO A 519 -17.77 -34.76 -14.34
C PRO A 519 -17.73 -35.99 -15.26
N PRO A 520 -18.28 -37.14 -14.84
CA PRO A 520 -18.11 -38.38 -15.57
C PRO A 520 -18.66 -38.24 -17.00
N SER A 521 -17.80 -38.53 -17.97
CA SER A 521 -18.13 -38.59 -19.39
C SER A 521 -18.73 -39.95 -19.74
N SER A 522 -19.88 -40.28 -19.16
CA SER A 522 -20.77 -41.35 -19.66
C SER A 522 -22.11 -41.32 -18.93
N PRO A 523 -23.25 -41.42 -19.65
CA PRO A 523 -24.49 -41.80 -19.01
C PRO A 523 -24.43 -43.31 -18.74
N HIS A 524 -24.81 -43.71 -17.54
CA HIS A 524 -24.84 -45.09 -17.02
C HIS A 524 -23.55 -45.58 -16.33
N GLN A 525 -23.41 -45.20 -15.05
CA GLN A 525 -23.06 -46.13 -13.99
C GLN A 525 -23.54 -45.56 -12.64
N GLU A 526 -24.61 -46.13 -12.10
CA GLU A 526 -24.93 -45.99 -10.67
C GLU A 526 -23.86 -46.72 -9.87
N MET A 527 -23.01 -45.98 -9.14
CA MET A 527 -22.25 -46.51 -8.01
C MET A 527 -22.06 -45.43 -6.95
N GLY A 528 -22.54 -45.73 -5.74
CA GLY A 528 -22.13 -45.20 -4.43
C GLY A 528 -22.04 -43.68 -4.28
N LYS A 529 -23.03 -43.05 -3.61
CA LYS A 529 -22.93 -41.66 -3.13
C LYS A 529 -21.60 -41.45 -2.37
N PRO A 530 -20.66 -40.62 -2.88
CA PRO A 530 -19.61 -40.08 -2.04
C PRO A 530 -20.28 -39.19 -1.01
N SER A 531 -19.85 -39.25 0.26
CA SER A 531 -20.33 -38.29 1.25
C SER A 531 -20.06 -36.89 0.73
N SER A 532 -21.12 -36.09 0.59
CA SER A 532 -21.04 -34.70 0.12
C SER A 532 -20.10 -33.91 1.01
N ALA A 533 -18.84 -33.73 0.60
CA ALA A 533 -18.00 -32.70 1.16
C ALA A 533 -18.72 -31.38 0.89
N GLN A 534 -19.20 -30.72 1.94
CA GLN A 534 -19.82 -29.41 1.83
C GLN A 534 -18.81 -28.49 1.13
N THR A 535 -19.17 -27.99 -0.05
CA THR A 535 -18.38 -26.98 -0.75
C THR A 535 -18.66 -25.65 -0.06
N PHE A 536 -17.64 -25.08 0.56
CA PHE A 536 -17.68 -23.76 1.16
C PHE A 536 -17.02 -22.77 0.21
N GLY A 537 -17.70 -21.66 -0.12
CA GLY A 537 -17.18 -20.68 -1.08
C GLY A 537 -17.79 -20.78 -2.48
N ASP A 538 -17.17 -20.11 -3.44
CA ASP A 538 -17.52 -20.17 -4.86
C ASP A 538 -16.78 -21.31 -5.59
N SER A 539 -16.79 -21.31 -6.93
CA SER A 539 -16.18 -22.38 -7.74
C SER A 539 -14.67 -22.26 -7.93
N VAL A 540 -14.04 -21.18 -7.45
CA VAL A 540 -12.61 -20.94 -7.64
C VAL A 540 -11.82 -21.82 -6.67
N SER A 541 -10.70 -22.39 -7.13
CA SER A 541 -9.88 -23.32 -6.33
C SER A 541 -8.38 -23.05 -6.36
N SER A 542 -7.93 -22.09 -7.17
CA SER A 542 -6.58 -21.55 -7.17
C SER A 542 -6.62 -20.04 -6.98
N PHE A 543 -5.62 -19.48 -6.31
CA PHE A 543 -5.51 -18.03 -6.10
C PHE A 543 -4.58 -17.41 -7.12
N ASP A 544 -5.13 -17.01 -8.26
CA ASP A 544 -4.39 -16.32 -9.33
C ASP A 544 -5.29 -15.32 -10.09
N GLU A 545 -4.67 -14.46 -10.91
CA GLU A 545 -5.36 -13.39 -11.66
C GLU A 545 -6.46 -13.95 -12.57
N SER A 546 -6.23 -15.10 -13.21
CA SER A 546 -7.19 -15.69 -14.14
C SER A 546 -8.31 -16.41 -13.40
N ALA A 547 -7.98 -17.23 -12.42
CA ALA A 547 -8.97 -18.01 -11.67
C ALA A 547 -9.91 -17.11 -10.84
N ALA A 548 -9.38 -16.05 -10.22
CA ALA A 548 -10.18 -15.10 -9.46
C ALA A 548 -11.23 -14.38 -10.31
N GLY A 549 -11.00 -14.24 -11.63
CA GLY A 549 -11.97 -13.68 -12.57
C GLY A 549 -13.27 -14.49 -12.70
N ALA A 550 -13.27 -15.78 -12.32
CA ALA A 550 -14.46 -16.62 -12.27
C ALA A 550 -15.18 -16.60 -10.90
N GLY A 551 -14.67 -15.82 -9.95
CA GLY A 551 -15.16 -15.76 -8.58
C GLY A 551 -16.49 -15.03 -8.42
N GLY A 552 -17.20 -15.38 -7.34
CA GLY A 552 -18.55 -14.89 -7.04
C GLY A 552 -18.62 -13.43 -6.62
N LEU A 553 -17.48 -12.80 -6.25
CA LEU A 553 -17.43 -11.35 -6.00
C LEU A 553 -17.43 -10.54 -7.30
N GLY A 554 -17.15 -11.18 -8.45
CA GLY A 554 -17.02 -10.51 -9.74
C GLY A 554 -15.83 -9.55 -9.77
N ARG A 555 -15.97 -8.45 -10.52
CA ARG A 555 -14.97 -7.38 -10.61
C ARG A 555 -15.49 -6.10 -9.95
N PHE A 556 -14.72 -5.50 -9.03
CA PHE A 556 -15.16 -4.34 -8.26
C PHE A 556 -14.03 -3.33 -7.98
N PRO A 557 -14.34 -2.06 -7.70
CA PRO A 557 -13.32 -1.08 -7.32
C PRO A 557 -12.89 -1.24 -5.85
N GLY A 558 -11.63 -0.93 -5.53
CA GLY A 558 -11.06 -1.11 -4.18
C GLY A 558 -11.83 -0.43 -3.06
N SER A 559 -12.53 0.68 -3.35
CA SER A 559 -13.45 1.34 -2.40
C SER A 559 -14.57 0.45 -1.84
N GLN A 560 -14.90 -0.66 -2.51
CA GLN A 560 -15.91 -1.63 -2.06
C GLN A 560 -15.33 -2.75 -1.18
N LEU A 561 -13.99 -2.88 -1.07
CA LEU A 561 -13.36 -3.99 -0.38
C LEU A 561 -13.70 -4.03 1.12
N MET A 562 -13.53 -2.93 1.85
CA MET A 562 -13.87 -2.89 3.29
C MET A 562 -15.36 -3.15 3.57
N PRO A 563 -16.33 -2.58 2.83
CA PRO A 563 -17.74 -2.97 2.93
C PRO A 563 -17.98 -4.48 2.76
N LEU A 564 -17.35 -5.11 1.76
CA LEU A 564 -17.47 -6.55 1.50
C LEU A 564 -16.91 -7.38 2.66
N ILE A 565 -15.70 -7.04 3.12
CA ILE A 565 -15.04 -7.72 4.25
C ILE A 565 -15.88 -7.61 5.52
N LYS A 566 -16.36 -6.40 5.83
CA LYS A 566 -17.20 -6.18 7.01
C LYS A 566 -18.48 -6.98 6.96
N HIS A 567 -19.13 -7.04 5.80
CA HIS A 567 -20.34 -7.84 5.64
C HIS A 567 -20.05 -9.32 5.85
N PHE A 568 -18.98 -9.84 5.21
CA PHE A 568 -18.57 -11.24 5.33
C PHE A 568 -18.19 -11.64 6.77
N ALA A 569 -17.47 -10.77 7.47
CA ALA A 569 -17.01 -10.99 8.84
C ALA A 569 -18.06 -10.66 9.92
N GLY A 570 -19.30 -10.32 9.55
CA GLY A 570 -20.37 -10.02 10.51
C GLY A 570 -20.32 -8.64 11.17
N TRP A 571 -19.49 -7.72 10.68
CA TRP A 571 -19.40 -6.30 11.08
C TRP A 571 -20.30 -5.36 10.27
N GLY A 572 -21.09 -5.90 9.34
CA GLY A 572 -22.08 -5.15 8.58
C GLY A 572 -23.27 -4.71 9.45
N PRO A 573 -24.05 -3.70 9.00
CA PRO A 573 -25.31 -3.35 9.66
C PRO A 573 -26.22 -4.58 9.74
N SER A 574 -26.88 -4.79 10.88
CA SER A 574 -27.79 -5.93 11.02
C SER A 574 -28.91 -5.82 9.99
N PRO A 575 -29.55 -6.93 9.58
CA PRO A 575 -30.73 -6.88 8.70
C PRO A 575 -31.83 -5.94 9.20
N GLN A 576 -31.91 -5.73 10.53
CA GLN A 576 -32.83 -4.80 11.16
C GLN A 576 -32.42 -3.34 10.95
N ASP A 577 -31.12 -3.02 10.99
CA ASP A 577 -30.60 -1.69 10.71
C ASP A 577 -30.79 -1.29 9.24
N THR A 578 -30.58 -2.23 8.31
CA THR A 578 -30.87 -2.01 6.88
C THR A 578 -32.35 -1.80 6.63
N ALA A 579 -33.22 -2.58 7.27
CA ALA A 579 -34.67 -2.40 7.17
C ALA A 579 -35.14 -1.06 7.78
N ARG A 580 -34.48 -0.59 8.83
CA ARG A 580 -34.78 0.69 9.50
C ARG A 580 -34.28 1.89 8.70
N ALA A 581 -33.15 1.77 8.01
CA ALA A 581 -32.64 2.76 7.07
C ALA A 581 -33.55 2.90 5.84
N ARG A 582 -33.98 1.78 5.24
CA ARG A 582 -34.93 1.80 4.11
C ARG A 582 -36.27 2.45 4.48
N ARG A 583 -36.81 2.16 5.67
CA ARG A 583 -38.03 2.82 6.19
C ARG A 583 -37.86 4.30 6.55
N ARG A 584 -36.63 4.83 6.57
CA ARG A 584 -36.36 6.26 6.76
C ARG A 584 -36.14 6.99 5.43
N GLU A 585 -35.81 6.25 4.37
CA GLU A 585 -35.67 6.76 3.01
C GLU A 585 -37.00 6.71 2.22
N GLU A 586 -37.86 5.73 2.53
CA GLU A 586 -39.29 5.68 2.16
C GLU A 586 -40.13 6.63 3.03
#